data_AF-A0A285CVI7-F1
#
_entry.id   AF-A0A285CVI7-F1
#
_cell.length_a   1.000
_cell.length_b   1.000
_cell.length_c   1.000
_cell.angle_alpha   90.00
_cell.angle_beta   90.00
_cell.angle_gamma   90.00
#
_symmetry.space_group_name_H-M   'P 1'
#
loop_
_entity.id
_entity.type
_entity.pdbx_description
1 polymer ?
#
loop_
_entity_poly.entity_id
_entity_poly.type
_entity_poly.pdbx_seq_one_letter_code
_entity_poly.pdbx_strand_id
1 'polypeptide(L)'
;MLLAGEGAQIDRWLRPAVRGVRVCSIAITEPGAGSDAAAITTHATEDGAGGWVLNGGKPFISDGLVSDFFVVSAVTDPGKGARGISFLLVDRGTPGLTIGRDQPMMGLRGTSHVELSFDNLMLGAEHLLGARGEGFRMALGMPGRVRLAQAGARAVGKATKVLDLTLGYACARRQSFPFVRPRTRSRKSSGAFCSPSGRPTPCAADRDRAGWLFAKARPKALQTAFAPHPPGRKMETDATPKAGRPLMAWGVPPLRGGAGQAGRGRPAPAP
;
A
#
# COMPACT_ATOMS: atom_id res chain seq x y z
N MET A 1 -11.59 2.01 13.46
CA MET A 1 -10.87 1.89 14.75
C MET A 1 -11.06 3.13 15.57
N LEU A 2 -10.61 4.32 15.14
CA LEU A 2 -10.80 5.56 15.93
C LEU A 2 -12.25 5.95 16.24
N LEU A 3 -13.23 5.40 15.51
CA LEU A 3 -14.66 5.54 15.85
C LEU A 3 -15.06 4.86 17.17
N ALA A 4 -14.22 3.97 17.70
CA ALA A 4 -14.42 3.37 19.02
C ALA A 4 -13.87 4.25 20.17
N GLY A 5 -13.27 5.40 19.84
CA GLY A 5 -12.78 6.32 20.85
C GLY A 5 -13.92 7.07 21.51
N GLU A 6 -13.82 7.28 22.83
CA GLU A 6 -14.84 7.94 23.64
C GLU A 6 -14.27 9.16 24.38
N GLY A 7 -15.16 10.07 24.80
CA GLY A 7 -14.79 11.23 25.61
C GLY A 7 -13.62 12.03 25.02
N ALA A 8 -12.59 12.26 25.85
CA ALA A 8 -11.40 13.02 25.48
C ALA A 8 -10.63 12.43 24.29
N GLN A 9 -10.80 11.13 23.99
CA GLN A 9 -10.11 10.52 22.85
C GLN A 9 -10.61 11.07 21.51
N ILE A 10 -11.89 11.45 21.44
CA ILE A 10 -12.50 12.01 20.23
C ILE A 10 -11.81 13.32 19.87
N ASP A 11 -11.61 14.19 20.84
CA ASP A 11 -11.03 15.51 20.61
C ASP A 11 -9.51 15.47 20.43
N ARG A 12 -8.80 14.56 21.11
CA ARG A 12 -7.34 14.43 21.04
C ARG A 12 -6.83 13.70 19.79
N TRP A 13 -7.52 12.64 19.33
CA TRP A 13 -7.05 11.81 18.22
C TRP A 13 -8.00 11.78 17.02
N LEU A 14 -9.32 11.61 17.22
CA LEU A 14 -10.24 11.41 16.10
C LEU A 14 -10.49 12.70 15.30
N ARG A 15 -10.95 13.79 15.93
CA ARG A 15 -11.28 15.04 15.22
C ARG A 15 -10.08 15.64 14.50
N PRO A 16 -8.86 15.73 15.09
CA PRO A 16 -7.69 16.24 14.39
C PRO A 16 -7.30 15.37 13.20
N ALA A 17 -7.45 14.04 13.30
CA ALA A 17 -7.19 13.14 12.19
C ALA A 17 -8.18 13.30 11.04
N VAL A 18 -9.48 13.48 11.36
CA VAL A 18 -10.51 13.76 10.35
C VAL A 18 -10.28 15.11 9.66
N ARG A 19 -9.78 16.11 10.39
CA ARG A 19 -9.43 17.43 9.83
C ARG A 19 -8.12 17.41 9.03
N GLY A 20 -7.36 16.31 9.05
CA GLY A 20 -6.04 16.21 8.42
C GLY A 20 -4.94 17.00 9.13
N VAL A 21 -5.17 17.43 10.38
CA VAL A 21 -4.17 18.15 11.20
C VAL A 21 -3.19 17.17 11.85
N ARG A 22 -3.67 15.96 12.17
CA ARG A 22 -2.83 14.87 12.67
C ARG A 22 -2.93 13.65 11.75
N VAL A 23 -1.83 12.96 11.53
CA VAL A 23 -1.76 11.73 10.75
C VAL A 23 -1.58 10.54 11.68
N CYS A 24 -2.22 9.42 11.36
CA CYS A 24 -2.09 8.20 12.15
C CYS A 24 -1.72 6.99 11.30
N SER A 25 -0.91 6.10 11.88
CA SER A 25 -0.63 4.78 11.32
C SER A 25 -1.25 3.69 12.18
N ILE A 26 -1.58 2.56 11.54
CA ILE A 26 -2.07 1.36 12.23
C ILE A 26 -0.92 0.36 12.32
N ALA A 27 -0.65 -0.12 13.54
CA ALA A 27 0.44 -1.03 13.83
C ALA A 27 -0.07 -2.36 14.39
N ILE A 28 -0.25 -3.34 13.50
CA ILE A 28 -0.75 -4.68 13.83
C ILE A 28 0.31 -5.74 13.60
N THR A 29 0.87 -5.76 12.38
CA THR A 29 1.82 -6.78 11.90
C THR A 29 3.07 -6.88 12.78
N GLU A 30 3.55 -8.11 12.93
CA GLU A 30 4.78 -8.48 13.61
C GLU A 30 5.59 -9.46 12.76
N PRO A 31 6.91 -9.65 13.01
CA PRO A 31 7.72 -10.60 12.26
C PRO A 31 7.14 -12.03 12.24
N GLY A 32 6.53 -12.46 13.36
CA GLY A 32 5.87 -13.77 13.49
C GLY A 32 4.36 -13.76 13.21
N ALA A 33 3.74 -12.59 13.03
CA ALA A 33 2.28 -12.45 12.92
C ALA A 33 1.89 -11.46 11.81
N GLY A 34 1.68 -11.98 10.61
CA GLY A 34 1.21 -11.24 9.43
C GLY A 34 -0.24 -11.57 9.09
N SER A 35 -0.45 -12.68 8.38
CA SER A 35 -1.79 -13.18 8.04
C SER A 35 -2.55 -13.70 9.27
N ASP A 36 -1.81 -14.30 10.22
CA ASP A 36 -2.35 -14.69 11.53
C ASP A 36 -2.15 -13.54 12.53
N ALA A 37 -3.05 -12.57 12.49
CA ALA A 37 -3.00 -11.41 13.38
C ALA A 37 -3.41 -11.72 14.84
N ALA A 38 -3.83 -12.96 15.14
CA ALA A 38 -4.14 -13.38 16.51
C ALA A 38 -2.88 -13.84 17.27
N ALA A 39 -1.81 -14.17 16.56
CA ALA A 39 -0.54 -14.68 17.11
C ALA A 39 0.48 -13.58 17.44
N ILE A 40 0.05 -12.33 17.62
CA ILE A 40 0.92 -11.23 18.01
C ILE A 40 1.50 -11.44 19.43
N THR A 41 2.69 -10.90 19.66
CA THR A 41 3.48 -11.04 20.89
C THR A 41 3.81 -9.70 21.55
N THR A 42 3.63 -8.57 20.85
CA THR A 42 3.63 -7.24 21.48
C THR A 42 2.58 -7.24 22.58
N HIS A 43 2.94 -6.83 23.79
CA HIS A 43 2.10 -6.93 24.97
C HIS A 43 2.09 -5.63 25.77
N ALA A 44 1.00 -5.42 26.49
CA ALA A 44 0.83 -4.31 27.40
C ALA A 44 0.38 -4.85 28.75
N THR A 45 1.24 -4.74 29.76
CA THR A 45 0.95 -5.12 31.14
C THR A 45 0.45 -3.92 31.93
N GLU A 46 -0.39 -4.13 32.93
CA GLU A 46 -0.79 -3.04 33.84
C GLU A 46 0.41 -2.53 34.64
N ASP A 47 0.50 -1.22 34.86
CA ASP A 47 1.58 -0.58 35.62
C ASP A 47 1.33 -0.52 37.14
N GLY A 48 0.16 -0.99 37.60
CA GLY A 48 -0.30 -0.92 38.99
C GLY A 48 -0.94 0.41 39.40
N ALA A 49 -0.79 1.48 38.60
CA ALA A 49 -1.44 2.78 38.78
C ALA A 49 -2.71 2.96 37.91
N GLY A 50 -3.05 1.94 37.12
CA GLY A 50 -4.20 1.92 36.22
C GLY A 50 -3.84 2.22 34.76
N GLY A 51 -2.55 2.38 34.45
CA GLY A 51 -2.01 2.51 33.10
C GLY A 51 -1.45 1.21 32.53
N TRP A 52 -0.60 1.34 31.52
CA TRP A 52 -0.02 0.25 30.76
C TRP A 52 1.47 0.44 30.53
N VAL A 53 2.22 -0.66 30.52
CA VAL A 53 3.61 -0.74 30.07
C VAL A 53 3.65 -1.56 28.79
N LEU A 54 3.93 -0.91 27.67
CA LEU A 54 3.93 -1.51 26.34
C LEU A 54 5.35 -1.94 25.93
N ASN A 55 5.47 -3.20 25.51
CA ASN A 55 6.72 -3.79 25.02
C ASN A 55 6.49 -4.60 23.73
N GLY A 56 7.40 -4.47 22.77
CA GLY A 56 7.38 -5.26 21.54
C GLY A 56 7.89 -4.51 20.31
N GLY A 57 7.45 -4.96 19.13
CA GLY A 57 7.89 -4.37 17.87
C GLY A 57 6.92 -4.63 16.73
N LYS A 58 6.81 -3.66 15.83
CA LYS A 58 5.89 -3.66 14.70
C LYS A 58 6.62 -3.24 13.43
N PRO A 59 6.97 -4.16 12.52
CA PRO A 59 7.54 -3.82 11.23
C PRO A 59 6.47 -3.40 10.22
N PHE A 60 6.92 -2.83 9.09
CA PHE A 60 6.10 -2.50 7.92
C PHE A 60 4.99 -1.47 8.18
N ILE A 61 5.21 -0.56 9.14
CA ILE A 61 4.22 0.46 9.47
C ILE A 61 4.25 1.57 8.44
N SER A 62 3.20 1.59 7.63
CA SER A 62 3.02 2.56 6.54
C SER A 62 2.82 3.95 7.12
N ASP A 63 3.44 4.95 6.51
CA ASP A 63 3.43 6.38 6.88
C ASP A 63 4.00 6.69 8.27
N GLY A 64 4.74 5.76 8.89
CA GLY A 64 5.23 5.97 10.25
C GLY A 64 6.24 7.11 10.43
N LEU A 65 6.92 7.57 9.36
CA LEU A 65 7.78 8.75 9.45
C LEU A 65 7.00 10.06 9.60
N VAL A 66 5.76 10.12 9.11
CA VAL A 66 4.92 11.33 9.12
C VAL A 66 3.77 11.26 10.13
N SER A 67 3.49 10.08 10.68
CA SER A 67 2.42 9.91 11.67
C SER A 67 2.73 10.59 13.00
N ASP A 68 1.73 11.29 13.52
CA ASP A 68 1.73 11.95 14.83
C ASP A 68 1.35 11.01 15.96
N PHE A 69 0.69 9.88 15.63
CA PHE A 69 0.35 8.82 16.57
C PHE A 69 0.12 7.48 15.87
N PHE A 70 0.10 6.42 16.67
CA PHE A 70 0.00 5.05 16.23
C PHE A 70 -1.16 4.35 16.94
N VAL A 71 -1.96 3.59 16.19
CA VAL A 71 -2.96 2.67 16.72
C VAL A 71 -2.32 1.29 16.79
N VAL A 72 -1.82 0.92 17.98
CA VAL A 72 -0.96 -0.25 18.18
C VAL A 72 -1.77 -1.41 18.75
N SER A 73 -1.73 -2.59 18.12
CA SER A 73 -2.29 -3.80 18.72
C SER A 73 -1.31 -4.41 19.72
N ALA A 74 -1.82 -4.78 20.89
CA ALA A 74 -1.04 -5.44 21.93
C ALA A 74 -1.88 -6.48 22.67
N VAL A 75 -1.24 -7.55 23.14
CA VAL A 75 -1.82 -8.52 24.06
C VAL A 75 -1.91 -7.86 25.44
N THR A 76 -3.13 -7.63 25.91
CA THR A 76 -3.42 -7.08 27.24
C THR A 76 -3.90 -8.14 28.23
N ASP A 77 -4.33 -9.31 27.75
CA ASP A 77 -4.82 -10.42 28.58
C ASP A 77 -4.24 -11.74 28.05
N PRO A 78 -3.04 -12.14 28.54
CA PRO A 78 -2.38 -13.36 28.11
C PRO A 78 -3.25 -14.59 28.36
N GLY A 79 -3.25 -15.55 27.42
CA GLY A 79 -4.03 -16.79 27.52
C GLY A 79 -5.45 -16.71 26.95
N LYS A 80 -5.99 -15.53 26.66
CA LYS A 80 -7.29 -15.37 25.97
C LYS A 80 -7.21 -15.39 24.44
N GLY A 81 -6.01 -15.60 23.89
CA GLY A 81 -5.75 -15.59 22.45
C GLY A 81 -6.24 -14.30 21.79
N ALA A 82 -7.00 -14.42 20.70
CA ALA A 82 -7.58 -13.28 19.99
C ALA A 82 -8.41 -12.33 20.88
N ARG A 83 -9.10 -12.84 21.91
CA ARG A 83 -9.90 -12.03 22.85
C ARG A 83 -9.06 -11.31 23.90
N GLY A 84 -7.75 -11.56 23.93
CA GLY A 84 -6.81 -10.86 24.81
C GLY A 84 -6.15 -9.65 24.17
N ILE A 85 -6.42 -9.39 22.89
CA ILE A 85 -5.78 -8.32 22.12
C ILE A 85 -6.60 -7.04 22.23
N SER A 86 -5.94 -5.93 22.53
CA SER A 86 -6.49 -4.57 22.57
C SER A 86 -5.78 -3.63 21.61
N PHE A 87 -6.34 -2.46 21.40
CA PHE A 87 -5.65 -1.36 20.73
C PHE A 87 -5.28 -0.25 21.72
N LEU A 88 -4.07 0.27 21.59
CA LEU A 88 -3.56 1.41 22.33
C LEU A 88 -3.25 2.55 21.36
N LEU A 89 -3.61 3.77 21.73
CA LEU A 89 -3.21 4.98 21.03
C LEU A 89 -1.86 5.42 21.58
N VAL A 90 -0.84 5.56 20.74
CA VAL A 90 0.51 5.94 21.16
C VAL A 90 0.94 7.17 20.41
N ASP A 91 1.14 8.28 21.11
CA ASP A 91 1.60 9.52 20.47
C ASP A 91 3.08 9.41 20.07
N ARG A 92 3.42 10.05 18.94
CA ARG A 92 4.81 10.18 18.53
C ARG A 92 5.61 10.92 19.60
N GLY A 93 6.82 10.45 19.89
CA GLY A 93 7.69 11.06 20.90
C GLY A 93 7.41 10.62 22.33
N THR A 94 6.43 9.73 22.56
CA THR A 94 6.26 9.09 23.87
C THR A 94 7.55 8.35 24.25
N PRO A 95 8.13 8.60 25.44
CA PRO A 95 9.34 7.91 25.87
C PRO A 95 9.19 6.38 25.81
N GLY A 96 10.19 5.69 25.27
CA GLY A 96 10.14 4.24 25.01
C GLY A 96 9.64 3.87 23.61
N LEU A 97 9.11 4.82 22.81
CA LEU A 97 8.84 4.62 21.39
C LEU A 97 10.06 4.96 20.54
N THR A 98 10.58 3.98 19.80
CA THR A 98 11.58 4.20 18.76
C THR A 98 10.98 3.96 17.38
N ILE A 99 11.15 4.95 16.49
CA ILE A 99 10.80 4.83 15.07
C ILE A 99 12.08 4.56 14.30
N GLY A 100 12.15 3.39 13.68
CA GLY A 100 13.27 2.95 12.86
C GLY A 100 13.36 3.68 11.52
N ARG A 101 14.36 3.28 10.72
CA ARG A 101 14.57 3.82 9.37
C ARG A 101 13.43 3.43 8.42
N ASP A 102 13.26 4.23 7.37
CA ASP A 102 12.41 3.86 6.24
C ASP A 102 12.98 2.65 5.49
N GLN A 103 12.14 1.65 5.28
CA GLN A 103 12.52 0.39 4.64
C GLN A 103 12.44 0.54 3.11
N PRO A 104 13.49 0.14 2.36
CA PRO A 104 13.45 0.16 0.91
C PRO A 104 12.41 -0.82 0.34
N MET A 105 11.34 -0.28 -0.23
CA MET A 105 10.29 -1.07 -0.89
C MET A 105 10.46 -1.08 -2.41
N MET A 106 10.08 -2.21 -3.05
CA MET A 106 10.08 -2.36 -4.52
C MET A 106 9.22 -1.29 -5.21
N GLY A 107 8.08 -0.96 -4.62
CA GLY A 107 7.15 0.07 -5.08
C GLY A 107 6.63 0.88 -3.89
N LEU A 108 5.69 1.79 -4.15
CA LEU A 108 5.14 2.68 -3.10
C LEU A 108 6.19 3.55 -2.39
N ARG A 109 7.28 3.90 -3.07
CA ARG A 109 8.42 4.68 -2.52
C ARG A 109 8.07 6.08 -1.98
N GLY A 110 6.84 6.56 -2.17
CA GLY A 110 6.34 7.80 -1.58
C GLY A 110 5.60 7.62 -0.26
N THR A 111 5.51 6.39 0.23
CA THR A 111 4.93 6.00 1.52
C THR A 111 6.07 5.41 2.33
N SER A 112 6.37 5.99 3.50
CA SER A 112 7.40 5.43 4.37
C SER A 112 6.92 4.12 4.99
N HIS A 113 7.78 3.13 5.12
CA HIS A 113 7.50 1.88 5.83
C HIS A 113 8.55 1.69 6.91
N VAL A 114 8.18 1.91 8.16
CA VAL A 114 9.13 1.90 9.28
C VAL A 114 8.90 0.69 10.17
N GLU A 115 9.91 0.40 10.97
CA GLU A 115 9.77 -0.46 12.14
C GLU A 115 9.52 0.42 13.37
N LEU A 116 8.58 0.01 14.22
CA LEU A 116 8.37 0.59 15.54
C LEU A 116 8.88 -0.38 16.58
N SER A 117 9.60 0.12 17.56
CA SER A 117 10.02 -0.63 18.75
C SER A 117 9.48 0.08 19.99
N PHE A 118 8.97 -0.71 20.93
CA PHE A 118 8.44 -0.25 22.20
C PHE A 118 9.24 -0.92 23.32
N ASP A 119 9.90 -0.11 24.14
CA ASP A 119 10.69 -0.54 25.27
C ASP A 119 10.19 0.17 26.53
N ASN A 120 9.51 -0.57 27.39
CA ASN A 120 8.94 -0.12 28.65
C ASN A 120 8.16 1.20 28.53
N LEU A 121 7.37 1.32 27.46
CA LEU A 121 6.64 2.54 27.14
C LEU A 121 5.42 2.66 28.06
N MET A 122 5.42 3.68 28.92
CA MET A 122 4.37 3.95 29.90
C MET A 122 3.21 4.72 29.25
N LEU A 123 1.97 4.24 29.46
CA LEU A 123 0.75 4.84 28.94
C LEU A 123 -0.31 4.94 30.05
N GLY A 124 -1.10 6.02 30.06
CA GLY A 124 -2.26 6.12 30.93
C GLY A 124 -3.43 5.23 30.48
N ALA A 125 -4.44 5.07 31.34
CA ALA A 125 -5.66 4.32 31.05
C ALA A 125 -6.39 4.83 29.79
N GLU A 126 -6.33 6.14 29.57
CA GLU A 126 -6.98 6.85 28.45
C GLU A 126 -6.39 6.53 27.08
N HIS A 127 -5.27 5.81 27.02
CA HIS A 127 -4.68 5.35 25.76
C HIS A 127 -5.34 4.06 25.24
N LEU A 128 -6.10 3.33 26.06
CA LEU A 128 -6.87 2.16 25.63
C LEU A 128 -8.01 2.57 24.70
N LEU A 129 -7.97 2.12 23.44
CA LEU A 129 -9.01 2.41 22.46
C LEU A 129 -10.15 1.38 22.55
N GLY A 130 -11.33 1.84 22.96
CA GLY A 130 -12.47 0.98 23.22
C GLY A 130 -12.23 0.09 24.45
N ALA A 131 -12.97 -1.02 24.56
CA ALA A 131 -12.83 -1.93 25.69
C ALA A 131 -11.64 -2.90 25.54
N ARG A 132 -11.05 -3.30 26.67
CA ARG A 132 -9.98 -4.30 26.73
C ARG A 132 -10.44 -5.62 26.11
N GLY A 133 -9.59 -6.22 25.27
CA GLY A 133 -9.85 -7.50 24.58
C GLY A 133 -10.67 -7.38 23.30
N GLU A 134 -11.21 -6.19 23.00
CA GLU A 134 -12.02 -5.95 21.80
C GLU A 134 -11.19 -5.56 20.57
N GLY A 135 -9.86 -5.47 20.72
CA GLY A 135 -8.90 -5.11 19.67
C GLY A 135 -9.03 -5.97 18.43
N PHE A 136 -9.00 -7.30 18.60
CA PHE A 136 -9.06 -8.21 17.45
C PHE A 136 -10.41 -8.13 16.72
N ARG A 137 -11.54 -8.00 17.44
CA ARG A 137 -12.85 -7.83 16.81
C ARG A 137 -12.90 -6.53 15.99
N MET A 138 -12.38 -5.43 16.53
CA MET A 138 -12.26 -4.18 15.78
C MET A 138 -11.37 -4.33 14.54
N ALA A 139 -10.30 -5.12 14.64
CA ALA A 139 -9.42 -5.43 13.51
C ALA A 139 -10.14 -6.22 12.42
N LEU A 140 -11.00 -7.19 12.76
CA LEU A 140 -11.76 -7.96 11.77
C LEU A 140 -12.82 -7.15 11.01
N GLY A 141 -13.38 -6.11 11.63
CA GLY A 141 -14.38 -5.24 10.99
C GLY A 141 -13.81 -4.26 9.95
N MET A 142 -12.48 -4.08 9.91
CA MET A 142 -11.81 -3.07 9.10
C MET A 142 -11.43 -3.53 7.66
N PRO A 143 -10.91 -4.75 7.42
CA PRO A 143 -10.39 -5.18 6.13
C PRO A 143 -11.32 -4.97 4.95
N GLY A 144 -12.64 -5.17 5.10
CA GLY A 144 -13.59 -4.94 4.00
C GLY A 144 -13.54 -3.50 3.48
N ARG A 145 -13.49 -2.51 4.39
CA ARG A 145 -13.44 -1.08 4.04
C ARG A 145 -12.08 -0.69 3.46
N VAL A 146 -11.00 -1.15 4.08
CA VAL A 146 -9.64 -0.83 3.59
C VAL A 146 -9.33 -1.52 2.28
N ARG A 147 -9.74 -2.77 2.07
CA ARG A 147 -9.56 -3.44 0.78
C ARG A 147 -10.30 -2.71 -0.34
N LEU A 148 -11.52 -2.25 -0.08
CA LEU A 148 -12.28 -1.47 -1.06
C LEU A 148 -11.56 -0.17 -1.44
N ALA A 149 -11.15 0.62 -0.44
CA ALA A 149 -10.51 1.91 -0.67
C ALA A 149 -9.05 1.79 -1.18
N GLN A 150 -8.20 1.02 -0.50
CA GLN A 150 -6.77 0.94 -0.77
C GLN A 150 -6.40 -0.01 -1.92
N ALA A 151 -7.09 -1.14 -2.06
CA ALA A 151 -6.80 -2.08 -3.16
C ALA A 151 -7.68 -1.78 -4.37
N GLY A 152 -9.00 -1.80 -4.20
CA GLY A 152 -9.96 -1.63 -5.29
C GLY A 152 -9.84 -0.28 -5.99
N ALA A 153 -10.14 0.82 -5.28
CA ALA A 153 -10.15 2.15 -5.87
C ALA A 153 -8.77 2.57 -6.41
N ARG A 154 -7.69 2.28 -5.67
CA ARG A 154 -6.31 2.59 -6.10
C ARG A 154 -5.90 1.82 -7.36
N ALA A 155 -6.23 0.53 -7.45
CA ALA A 155 -5.92 -0.27 -8.63
C ALA A 155 -6.66 0.25 -9.87
N VAL A 156 -7.95 0.56 -9.74
CA VAL A 156 -8.76 1.12 -10.85
C VAL A 156 -8.22 2.48 -11.30
N GLY A 157 -7.88 3.37 -10.35
CA GLY A 157 -7.29 4.67 -10.68
C GLY A 157 -5.96 4.55 -11.42
N LYS A 158 -5.06 3.68 -10.94
CA LYS A 158 -3.78 3.40 -11.61
C LYS A 158 -3.98 2.81 -13.00
N ALA A 159 -4.84 1.81 -13.15
CA ALA A 159 -5.11 1.17 -14.43
C ALA A 159 -5.69 2.16 -15.45
N THR A 160 -6.60 3.03 -15.02
CA THR A 160 -7.17 4.10 -15.87
C THR A 160 -6.07 5.03 -16.36
N LYS A 161 -5.21 5.52 -15.46
CA LYS A 161 -4.11 6.42 -15.84
C LYS A 161 -3.12 5.75 -16.79
N VAL A 162 -2.78 4.48 -16.57
CA VAL A 162 -1.89 3.72 -17.46
C VAL A 162 -2.51 3.55 -18.84
N LEU A 163 -3.81 3.28 -18.92
CA LEU A 163 -4.52 3.19 -20.20
C LEU A 163 -4.49 4.52 -20.96
N ASP A 164 -4.77 5.64 -20.28
CA ASP A 164 -4.73 6.98 -20.90
C ASP A 164 -3.34 7.31 -21.45
N LEU A 165 -2.29 7.04 -20.66
CA LEU A 165 -0.90 7.23 -21.09
C LEU A 165 -0.54 6.34 -22.28
N THR A 166 -0.99 5.08 -22.27
CA THR A 166 -0.72 4.12 -23.34
C THR A 166 -1.43 4.53 -24.63
N LEU A 167 -2.70 4.94 -24.55
CA LEU A 167 -3.46 5.42 -25.71
C LEU A 167 -2.88 6.72 -26.26
N GLY A 168 -2.50 7.65 -25.39
CA GLY A 168 -1.82 8.89 -25.78
C GLY A 168 -0.52 8.60 -26.52
N TYR A 169 0.32 7.71 -25.98
CA TYR A 169 1.55 7.30 -26.63
C TYR A 169 1.29 6.59 -27.96
N ALA A 170 0.36 5.63 -28.02
CA ALA A 170 0.05 4.88 -29.22
C ALA A 170 -0.47 5.78 -30.37
N CYS A 171 -1.30 6.78 -30.07
CA CYS A 171 -1.82 7.70 -31.09
C CYS A 171 -0.77 8.77 -31.51
N ALA A 172 0.24 9.09 -30.66
CA ALA A 172 1.31 10.06 -30.98
C ALA A 172 2.57 9.43 -31.59
N ARG A 173 2.86 8.15 -31.31
CA ARG A 173 4.09 7.48 -31.72
C ARG A 173 4.12 7.25 -33.22
N ARG A 174 5.09 7.86 -33.90
CA ARG A 174 5.46 7.51 -35.28
C ARG A 174 6.68 6.59 -35.28
N GLN A 175 6.62 5.49 -36.03
CA GLN A 175 7.72 4.57 -36.22
C GLN A 175 7.98 4.40 -37.73
N SER A 176 9.24 4.51 -38.12
CA SER A 176 9.70 4.58 -39.52
C SER A 176 9.73 3.23 -40.23
N PHE A 177 9.59 2.11 -39.51
CA PHE A 177 9.49 0.78 -40.09
C PHE A 177 8.03 0.32 -40.15
N PRO A 178 7.58 -0.29 -41.26
CA PRO A 178 6.22 -0.80 -41.37
C PRO A 178 5.97 -1.87 -40.31
N PHE A 179 4.84 -1.76 -39.61
CA PHE A 179 4.38 -2.80 -38.69
C PHE A 179 4.14 -4.09 -39.50
N VAL A 180 5.09 -5.04 -39.41
CA VAL A 180 4.94 -6.36 -40.02
C VAL A 180 3.76 -7.03 -39.34
N ARG A 181 2.63 -7.16 -40.05
CA ARG A 181 1.50 -7.94 -39.56
C ARG A 181 2.00 -9.34 -39.21
N PRO A 182 1.72 -9.88 -38.01
CA PRO A 182 1.89 -11.30 -37.79
C PRO A 182 1.06 -12.01 -38.86
N ARG A 183 1.66 -12.97 -39.60
CA ARG A 183 0.90 -13.87 -40.49
C ARG A 183 0.00 -14.74 -39.62
N THR A 184 -1.17 -14.23 -39.24
CA THR A 184 -2.23 -15.06 -38.70
C THR A 184 -2.91 -15.75 -39.87
N ARG A 185 -2.81 -17.08 -39.91
CA ARG A 185 -3.50 -17.91 -40.88
C ARG A 185 -4.98 -17.98 -40.50
N SER A 186 -5.80 -17.15 -41.16
CA SER A 186 -7.28 -17.10 -41.16
C SER A 186 -7.93 -16.60 -39.85
N ARG A 187 -9.11 -15.96 -39.80
CA ARG A 187 -10.20 -15.75 -40.75
C ARG A 187 -10.98 -14.49 -40.29
N LYS A 188 -11.42 -13.67 -41.26
CA LYS A 188 -12.52 -12.67 -41.21
C LYS A 188 -12.99 -12.19 -39.82
N SER A 189 -12.36 -11.13 -39.30
CA SER A 189 -13.11 -10.06 -38.63
C SER A 189 -12.46 -8.73 -39.02
N SER A 190 -13.22 -7.93 -39.76
CA SER A 190 -12.83 -6.63 -40.26
C SER A 190 -12.83 -5.63 -39.09
N GLY A 191 -11.67 -5.44 -38.47
CA GLY A 191 -11.38 -4.32 -37.58
C GLY A 191 -10.29 -3.47 -38.21
N ALA A 192 -10.66 -2.31 -38.76
CA ALA A 192 -9.75 -1.39 -39.41
C ALA A 192 -8.81 -0.74 -38.38
N PHE A 193 -7.55 -1.15 -38.37
CA PHE A 193 -6.46 -0.40 -37.72
C PHE A 193 -5.89 0.57 -38.75
N CYS A 194 -5.77 1.85 -38.37
CA CYS A 194 -5.38 3.04 -39.14
C CYS A 194 -4.71 2.80 -40.52
N SER A 195 -5.40 3.20 -41.59
CA SER A 195 -4.80 3.49 -42.89
C SER A 195 -4.26 4.94 -42.89
N PRO A 196 -3.18 5.28 -43.62
CA PRO A 196 -2.63 6.64 -43.71
C PRO A 196 -3.49 7.63 -44.52
N SER A 197 -4.75 7.30 -44.82
CA SER A 197 -5.67 8.16 -45.55
C SER A 197 -6.57 8.98 -44.60
N GLY A 198 -6.03 10.10 -44.08
CA GLY A 198 -6.73 11.38 -43.96
C GLY A 198 -8.08 11.51 -43.23
N ARG A 199 -8.54 10.55 -42.41
CA ARG A 199 -9.73 10.75 -41.54
C ARG A 199 -9.40 10.50 -40.07
N PRO A 200 -9.61 11.49 -39.17
CA PRO A 200 -9.24 11.37 -37.77
C PRO A 200 -10.37 10.75 -36.93
N THR A 201 -10.75 9.49 -37.13
CA THR A 201 -11.77 8.85 -36.26
C THR A 201 -11.69 7.32 -36.20
N PRO A 202 -10.67 6.75 -35.52
CA PRO A 202 -10.92 5.54 -34.72
C PRO A 202 -10.48 5.66 -33.24
N CYS A 203 -9.49 6.51 -32.93
CA CYS A 203 -8.88 6.60 -31.58
C CYS A 203 -9.89 7.07 -30.50
N ALA A 204 -10.94 7.82 -30.86
CA ALA A 204 -12.01 8.23 -29.93
C ALA A 204 -13.05 7.13 -29.71
N ALA A 205 -13.53 6.47 -30.76
CA ALA A 205 -14.52 5.39 -30.64
C ALA A 205 -13.94 4.14 -29.96
N ASP A 206 -12.66 3.81 -30.19
CA ASP A 206 -11.96 2.75 -29.46
C ASP A 206 -11.68 3.13 -28.01
N ARG A 207 -11.48 4.42 -27.70
CA ARG A 207 -11.37 4.93 -26.33
C ARG A 207 -12.70 4.83 -25.59
N ASP A 208 -13.81 5.20 -26.22
CA ASP A 208 -15.15 5.08 -25.65
C ASP A 208 -15.54 3.61 -25.48
N ARG A 209 -15.19 2.74 -26.43
CA ARG A 209 -15.47 1.31 -26.35
C ARG A 209 -14.60 0.61 -25.31
N ALA A 210 -13.30 0.91 -25.23
CA ALA A 210 -12.41 0.39 -24.19
C ALA A 210 -12.82 0.93 -22.80
N GLY A 211 -13.12 2.23 -22.70
CA GLY A 211 -13.63 2.86 -21.50
C GLY A 211 -14.95 2.25 -21.03
N TRP A 212 -15.88 1.98 -21.94
CA TRP A 212 -17.17 1.35 -21.66
C TRP A 212 -17.03 -0.13 -21.28
N LEU A 213 -16.17 -0.90 -21.95
CA LEU A 213 -15.87 -2.29 -21.58
C LEU A 213 -15.20 -2.37 -20.21
N PHE A 214 -14.29 -1.45 -19.89
CA PHE A 214 -13.66 -1.34 -18.58
C PHE A 214 -14.65 -0.87 -17.50
N ALA A 215 -15.54 0.07 -17.83
CA ALA A 215 -16.63 0.52 -16.96
C ALA A 215 -17.62 -0.62 -16.65
N LYS A 216 -18.00 -1.45 -17.63
CA LYS A 216 -18.80 -2.66 -17.44
C LYS A 216 -18.09 -3.75 -16.64
N ALA A 217 -16.76 -3.78 -16.66
CA ALA A 217 -15.97 -4.68 -15.83
C ALA A 217 -15.89 -4.21 -14.37
N ARG A 218 -16.13 -2.92 -14.06
CA ARG A 218 -16.03 -2.38 -12.69
C ARG A 218 -16.87 -3.15 -11.67
N PRO A 219 -18.17 -3.45 -11.88
CA PRO A 219 -18.97 -4.17 -10.88
C PRO A 219 -18.51 -5.62 -10.71
N LYS A 220 -18.14 -6.29 -11.81
CA LYS A 220 -17.75 -7.71 -11.80
C LYS A 220 -16.35 -7.92 -11.22
N ALA A 221 -15.40 -7.03 -11.50
CA ALA A 221 -14.05 -7.04 -10.93
C ALA A 221 -14.05 -6.63 -9.45
N LEU A 222 -14.89 -5.65 -9.07
CA LEU A 222 -15.15 -5.30 -7.66
C LEU A 222 -15.99 -6.35 -6.92
N GLN A 223 -16.56 -7.36 -7.57
CA GLN A 223 -17.20 -8.49 -6.90
C GLN A 223 -16.27 -9.71 -6.84
N THR A 224 -15.52 -9.99 -7.91
CA THR A 224 -14.57 -11.12 -7.96
C THR A 224 -13.30 -10.91 -7.14
N ALA A 225 -12.83 -9.66 -6.96
CA ALA A 225 -11.74 -9.37 -6.02
C ALA A 225 -12.17 -9.43 -4.54
N PHE A 226 -13.48 -9.62 -4.28
CA PHE A 226 -14.09 -9.51 -2.95
C PHE A 226 -14.80 -10.80 -2.50
N ALA A 227 -14.93 -11.80 -3.37
CA ALA A 227 -15.25 -13.16 -2.96
C ALA A 227 -14.03 -13.76 -2.21
N PRO A 228 -14.23 -14.51 -1.11
CA PRO A 228 -13.13 -15.26 -0.51
C PRO A 228 -12.51 -16.15 -1.59
N HIS A 229 -11.23 -15.91 -1.88
CA HIS A 229 -10.53 -16.74 -2.85
C HIS A 229 -10.40 -18.16 -2.26
N PRO A 230 -10.76 -19.21 -3.02
CA PRO A 230 -10.37 -20.56 -2.63
C PRO A 230 -8.84 -20.62 -2.53
N PRO A 231 -8.27 -21.37 -1.58
CA PRO A 231 -6.82 -21.47 -1.41
C PRO A 231 -6.18 -21.90 -2.74
N GLY A 232 -5.21 -21.11 -3.23
CA GLY A 232 -4.39 -21.46 -4.39
C GLY A 232 -4.47 -20.56 -5.63
N ARG A 233 -5.32 -19.52 -5.71
CA ARG A 233 -5.28 -18.56 -6.84
C ARG A 233 -4.58 -17.25 -6.46
N LYS A 234 -3.49 -16.94 -7.16
CA LYS A 234 -2.80 -15.64 -7.10
C LYS A 234 -3.66 -14.57 -7.79
N MET A 235 -3.80 -13.40 -7.16
CA MET A 235 -4.33 -12.21 -7.82
C MET A 235 -3.28 -11.78 -8.85
N GLU A 236 -3.60 -11.94 -10.14
CA GLU A 236 -2.66 -11.74 -11.23
C GLU A 236 -2.23 -10.26 -11.30
N THR A 237 -0.93 -10.02 -11.17
CA THR A 237 -0.25 -8.74 -11.42
C THR A 237 -0.21 -8.38 -12.92
N ASP A 238 -1.01 -9.04 -13.75
CA ASP A 238 -0.78 -9.24 -15.18
C ASP A 238 -1.06 -8.01 -16.06
N ALA A 239 -1.80 -7.02 -15.53
CA ALA A 239 -2.04 -5.76 -16.23
C ALA A 239 -0.78 -4.88 -16.33
N THR A 240 0.09 -4.91 -15.32
CA THR A 240 1.30 -4.06 -15.25
C THR A 240 2.42 -4.51 -16.21
N PRO A 241 2.79 -5.81 -16.28
CA PRO A 241 3.79 -6.30 -17.24
C PRO A 241 3.36 -6.13 -18.70
N LYS A 242 2.06 -6.33 -19.01
CA LYS A 242 1.54 -6.26 -20.38
C LYS A 242 1.47 -4.82 -20.92
N ALA A 243 1.12 -3.84 -20.08
CA ALA A 243 1.24 -2.42 -20.43
C ALA A 243 2.71 -1.96 -20.50
N GLY A 244 3.61 -2.59 -19.73
CA GLY A 244 5.05 -2.34 -19.79
C GLY A 244 5.66 -2.72 -21.14
N ARG A 245 5.27 -3.84 -21.76
CA ARG A 245 5.86 -4.31 -23.03
C ARG A 245 5.94 -3.28 -24.18
N PRO A 246 4.88 -2.53 -24.53
CA PRO A 246 4.98 -1.47 -25.55
C PRO A 246 5.76 -0.23 -25.08
N LEU A 247 5.92 -0.02 -23.77
CA LEU A 247 6.68 1.08 -23.15
C LEU A 247 8.15 0.72 -22.84
N MET A 248 8.53 -0.56 -22.78
CA MET A 248 9.80 -1.05 -22.22
C MET A 248 11.07 -0.57 -22.94
N ALA A 249 11.01 -0.31 -24.25
CA ALA A 249 12.19 0.17 -24.97
C ALA A 249 12.51 1.66 -24.71
N TRP A 250 11.58 2.43 -24.14
CA TRP A 250 11.73 3.89 -23.96
C TRP A 250 11.35 4.40 -22.56
N GLY A 251 10.61 3.63 -21.77
CA GLY A 251 10.17 3.96 -20.41
C GLY A 251 11.06 3.43 -19.29
N VAL A 252 12.12 2.68 -19.63
CA VAL A 252 13.22 2.37 -18.70
C VAL A 252 14.28 3.45 -18.92
N PRO A 253 14.37 4.51 -18.07
CA PRO A 253 15.53 5.38 -18.12
C PRO A 253 16.78 4.52 -17.86
N PRO A 254 17.91 4.77 -18.54
CA PRO A 254 19.13 4.01 -18.31
C PRO A 254 19.44 4.03 -16.81
N LEU A 255 19.68 2.86 -16.23
CA LEU A 255 20.21 2.74 -14.88
C LEU A 255 21.45 3.63 -14.83
N ARG A 256 21.40 4.73 -14.08
CA ARG A 256 22.60 5.53 -13.79
C ARG A 256 23.57 4.59 -13.10
N GLY A 257 24.55 4.10 -13.85
CA GLY A 257 25.70 3.39 -13.30
C GLY A 257 26.30 4.25 -12.19
N GLY A 258 26.56 3.64 -11.04
CA GLY A 258 27.19 4.30 -9.92
C GLY A 258 28.46 5.00 -10.39
N ALA A 259 28.50 6.32 -10.20
CA ALA A 259 29.73 7.07 -10.29
C ALA A 259 30.66 6.57 -9.18
N GLY A 260 31.50 5.60 -9.51
CA GLY A 260 32.66 5.26 -8.70
C GLY A 260 33.52 6.51 -8.58
N GLN A 261 33.74 6.95 -7.34
CA GLN A 261 34.76 7.94 -7.01
C GLN A 261 36.10 7.44 -7.57
N ALA A 262 36.55 8.02 -8.67
CA ALA A 262 37.93 7.89 -9.11
C ALA A 262 38.80 8.69 -8.13
N GLY A 263 39.30 7.98 -7.10
CA GLY A 263 40.29 8.48 -6.18
C GLY A 263 41.56 8.90 -6.92
N ARG A 264 42.00 10.12 -6.63
CA ARG A 264 43.29 10.67 -7.04
C ARG A 264 44.42 9.85 -6.38
N GLY A 265 45.44 9.49 -7.15
CA GLY A 265 46.67 8.92 -6.60
C GLY A 265 47.55 8.29 -7.68
N ARG A 266 48.38 9.09 -8.35
CA ARG A 266 49.59 8.59 -9.03
C ARG A 266 50.66 8.37 -7.96
N PRO A 267 51.34 7.22 -7.89
CA PRO A 267 52.64 7.17 -7.24
C PRO A 267 53.72 7.64 -8.22
N ALA A 268 54.59 8.54 -7.75
CA ALA A 268 55.82 8.93 -8.44
C ALA A 268 56.85 7.78 -8.39
N PRO A 269 57.73 7.64 -9.38
CA PRO A 269 58.82 6.67 -9.31
C PRO A 269 59.91 7.17 -8.35
N ALA A 270 60.33 6.31 -7.43
CA ALA A 270 61.48 6.53 -6.56
C ALA A 270 62.78 6.05 -7.27
N PRO A 271 63.97 6.52 -6.82
CA PRO A 271 65.16 6.72 -7.66
C PRO A 271 65.84 5.44 -8.14
#